data_AF-A0A6J0LWL0-F1
#
_entry.id   AF-A0A6J0LWL0-F1
#
_cell.length_a   1.000
_cell.length_b   1.000
_cell.length_c   1.000
_cell.angle_alpha   90.00
_cell.angle_beta   90.00
_cell.angle_gamma   90.00
#
_symmetry.space_group_name_H-M   'P 1'
#
loop_
_entity.id
_entity.type
_entity.pdbx_description
1 polymer ?
#
loop_
_entity_poly.entity_id
_entity_poly.type
_entity_poly.pdbx_seq_one_letter_code
_entity_poly.pdbx_strand_id
1 'polypeptide(L)'
;MRVGNGQTCRFWTENWSPYGSLETFLLGNSQSRLGIARDATLADLNLEGNWMLPPARTQEQLQVQIYLTTVLLTEDNDCYEWLLEDQPTQRYNTSAVYSFLVWLFTLNRCPTRDRLLGWGLQTDATCLLCNSADESRDHLLFQCSYSWDLWSVVASKCELQPQRQWDATLLQLQNLTGSRNMKQLTLLGCQAVVYWI
;
A
#
# COMPACT_ATOMS: atom_id res chain seq x y z
N MET A 1 -4.48 2.78 -11.13
CA MET A 1 -5.67 2.68 -12.01
C MET A 1 -5.18 2.49 -13.43
N ARG A 2 -5.80 1.61 -14.21
CA ARG A 2 -5.48 1.46 -15.63
C ARG A 2 -6.50 2.23 -16.46
N VAL A 3 -6.00 3.19 -17.21
CA VAL A 3 -6.82 4.06 -18.08
C VAL A 3 -7.21 3.29 -19.33
N GLY A 4 -8.51 3.30 -19.65
CA GLY A 4 -9.07 2.86 -20.92
C GLY A 4 -9.62 4.08 -21.66
N ASN A 5 -10.93 4.23 -21.70
CA ASN A 5 -11.64 5.32 -22.35
C ASN A 5 -11.60 6.64 -21.58
N GLY A 6 -11.13 6.65 -20.33
CA GLY A 6 -10.96 7.83 -19.50
C GLY A 6 -12.25 8.45 -18.99
N GLN A 7 -13.42 7.82 -19.19
CA GLN A 7 -14.74 8.37 -18.82
C GLN A 7 -15.04 8.28 -17.32
N THR A 8 -14.36 7.39 -16.60
CA THR A 8 -14.53 7.23 -15.15
C THR A 8 -13.25 7.57 -14.39
N CYS A 9 -12.12 7.73 -15.09
CA CYS A 9 -10.85 8.18 -14.56
C CYS A 9 -10.86 9.69 -14.28
N ARG A 10 -10.93 10.09 -13.01
CA ARG A 10 -10.88 11.52 -12.63
C ARG A 10 -9.46 12.05 -12.72
N PHE A 11 -9.31 13.20 -13.39
CA PHE A 11 -8.01 13.83 -13.62
C PHE A 11 -7.25 14.12 -12.31
N TRP A 12 -7.93 14.64 -11.29
CA TRP A 12 -7.30 15.12 -10.06
C TRP A 12 -7.08 14.03 -9.00
N THR A 13 -8.07 13.17 -8.79
CA THR A 13 -8.12 12.31 -7.59
C THR A 13 -7.61 10.90 -7.84
N GLU A 14 -7.70 10.39 -9.07
CA GLU A 14 -7.33 9.01 -9.36
C GLU A 14 -5.82 8.82 -9.56
N ASN A 15 -5.33 7.64 -9.19
CA ASN A 15 -3.93 7.24 -9.33
C ASN A 15 -3.68 6.62 -10.73
N TRP A 16 -3.85 7.42 -11.78
CA TRP A 16 -3.57 7.04 -13.17
C TRP A 16 -2.20 7.52 -13.66
N SER A 17 -1.56 8.43 -12.92
CA SER A 17 -0.24 8.98 -13.25
C SER A 17 0.87 8.35 -12.39
N PRO A 18 2.14 8.36 -12.84
CA PRO A 18 3.28 7.92 -12.02
C PRO A 18 3.52 8.81 -10.80
N TYR A 19 2.89 9.98 -10.75
CA TYR A 19 2.99 10.95 -9.66
C TYR A 19 1.90 10.73 -8.59
N GLY A 20 1.06 9.70 -8.74
CA GLY A 20 -0.11 9.46 -7.89
C GLY A 20 -1.24 10.45 -8.20
N SER A 21 -1.94 10.90 -7.15
CA SER A 21 -3.02 11.88 -7.25
C SER A 21 -2.47 13.26 -7.61
N LEU A 22 -2.94 13.80 -8.74
CA LEU A 22 -2.55 15.14 -9.19
C LEU A 22 -3.06 16.25 -8.27
N GLU A 23 -4.12 16.01 -7.50
CA GLU A 23 -4.55 16.93 -6.45
C GLU A 23 -3.45 17.11 -5.41
N THR A 24 -2.84 16.04 -4.93
CA THR A 24 -1.74 16.14 -3.95
C THR A 24 -0.47 16.68 -4.62
N PHE A 25 -0.14 16.18 -5.81
CA PHE A 25 1.09 16.51 -6.52
C PHE A 25 1.16 17.97 -7.01
N LEU A 26 0.07 18.49 -7.60
CA LEU A 26 0.04 19.85 -8.17
C LEU A 26 -0.52 20.89 -7.19
N LEU A 27 -1.48 20.51 -6.36
CA LEU A 27 -2.22 21.47 -5.51
C LEU A 27 -1.76 21.48 -4.05
N GLY A 28 -0.78 20.65 -3.65
CA GLY A 28 -0.20 20.56 -2.29
C GLY A 28 -0.71 21.59 -1.26
N ASN A 29 -0.21 22.83 -1.34
CA ASN A 29 -0.65 23.98 -0.51
C ASN A 29 -1.34 25.12 -1.31
N SER A 30 -1.62 24.90 -2.59
CA SER A 30 -2.03 25.92 -3.56
C SER A 30 -3.47 25.69 -4.05
N GLN A 31 -4.36 26.67 -3.91
CA GLN A 31 -5.74 26.58 -4.44
C GLN A 31 -5.87 26.85 -5.95
N SER A 32 -4.77 27.10 -6.67
CA SER A 32 -4.82 27.45 -8.09
C SER A 32 -5.10 26.22 -8.96
N ARG A 33 -6.38 25.87 -9.07
CA ARG A 33 -6.89 24.88 -10.03
C ARG A 33 -6.69 25.43 -11.42
N LEU A 34 -6.04 24.67 -12.29
CA LEU A 34 -5.69 24.95 -13.70
C LEU A 34 -6.87 25.35 -14.62
N GLY A 35 -7.97 25.92 -14.11
CA GLY A 35 -9.23 26.11 -14.83
C GLY A 35 -9.98 24.81 -15.09
N ILE A 36 -9.45 23.66 -14.65
CA ILE A 36 -10.04 22.33 -14.83
C ILE A 36 -10.96 22.03 -13.65
N ALA A 37 -12.17 21.54 -13.94
CA ALA A 37 -13.15 21.16 -12.92
C ALA A 37 -12.63 20.01 -12.04
N ARG A 38 -13.10 19.93 -10.79
CA ARG A 38 -12.58 18.94 -9.81
C ARG A 38 -13.02 17.51 -10.12
N ASP A 39 -14.18 17.40 -10.75
CA ASP A 39 -14.81 16.18 -11.22
C ASP A 39 -14.48 15.86 -12.69
N ALA A 40 -13.67 16.67 -13.36
CA ALA A 40 -13.25 16.43 -14.73
C ALA A 40 -12.55 15.08 -14.88
N THR A 41 -12.94 14.35 -15.92
CA THR A 41 -12.37 13.06 -16.29
C THR A 41 -11.27 13.22 -17.34
N LEU A 42 -10.51 12.16 -17.61
CA LEU A 42 -9.54 12.17 -18.70
C LEU A 42 -10.21 12.31 -20.07
N ALA A 43 -11.39 11.73 -20.25
CA ALA A 43 -12.17 11.86 -21.48
C ALA A 43 -12.62 13.32 -21.72
N ASP A 44 -13.04 14.04 -20.67
CA ASP A 44 -13.47 15.44 -20.80
C ASP A 44 -12.34 16.38 -21.27
N LEU A 45 -11.09 15.99 -20.99
CA LEU A 45 -9.89 16.74 -21.32
C LEU A 45 -9.23 16.28 -22.63
N ASN A 46 -9.75 15.24 -23.28
CA ASN A 46 -9.20 14.70 -24.52
C ASN A 46 -10.24 14.82 -25.64
N LEU A 47 -10.05 15.78 -26.55
CA LEU A 47 -10.90 15.96 -27.73
C LEU A 47 -10.19 15.37 -28.95
N GLU A 48 -10.70 14.25 -29.46
CA GLU A 48 -10.20 13.58 -30.67
C GLU A 48 -8.68 13.28 -30.62
N GLY A 49 -8.18 12.87 -29.45
CA GLY A 49 -6.75 12.59 -29.23
C GLY A 49 -5.92 13.80 -28.79
N ASN A 50 -6.50 15.00 -28.75
CA ASN A 50 -5.81 16.22 -28.33
C ASN A 50 -6.15 16.58 -26.88
N TRP A 51 -5.12 16.72 -26.05
CA TRP A 51 -5.24 17.11 -24.66
C TRP A 51 -5.49 18.62 -24.50
N MET A 52 -6.65 18.97 -23.95
CA MET A 52 -7.10 20.34 -23.72
C MET A 52 -6.70 20.82 -22.32
N LEU A 53 -5.44 21.23 -22.16
CA LEU A 53 -4.92 21.78 -20.90
C LEU A 53 -4.37 23.21 -21.09
N PRO A 54 -4.41 24.06 -20.05
CA PRO A 54 -3.74 25.35 -20.11
C PRO A 54 -2.23 25.19 -20.21
N PRO A 55 -1.49 26.18 -20.73
CA PRO A 55 -0.03 26.14 -20.75
C PRO A 55 0.56 25.92 -19.35
N ALA A 56 1.56 25.04 -19.25
CA ALA A 56 2.27 24.81 -18.01
C ALA A 56 2.99 26.08 -17.54
N ARG A 57 2.82 26.42 -16.26
CA ARG A 57 3.49 27.54 -15.58
C ARG A 57 4.49 27.09 -14.53
N THR A 58 4.51 25.79 -14.20
CA THR A 58 5.47 25.17 -13.28
C THR A 58 6.07 23.91 -13.89
N GLN A 59 7.17 23.41 -13.32
CA GLN A 59 7.83 22.18 -13.77
C GLN A 59 6.94 20.95 -13.57
N GLU A 60 6.20 20.90 -12.47
CA GLU A 60 5.28 19.82 -12.14
C GLU A 60 4.12 19.75 -13.15
N GLN A 61 3.60 20.91 -13.58
CA GLN A 61 2.59 20.98 -14.63
C GLN A 61 3.13 20.51 -15.98
N LEU A 62 4.37 20.89 -16.31
CA LEU A 62 5.04 20.43 -17.52
C LEU A 62 5.23 18.91 -17.52
N GLN A 63 5.63 18.33 -16.39
CA GLN A 63 5.76 16.87 -16.23
C GLN A 63 4.45 16.13 -16.49
N VAL A 64 3.34 16.62 -15.93
CA VAL A 64 2.01 16.05 -16.19
C VAL A 64 1.65 16.15 -17.67
N GLN A 65 1.89 17.30 -18.31
CA GLN A 65 1.60 17.48 -19.74
C GLN A 65 2.44 16.54 -20.61
N ILE A 66 3.73 16.38 -20.32
CA ILE A 66 4.59 15.41 -21.01
C ILE A 66 4.03 14.00 -20.84
N TYR A 67 3.66 13.61 -19.61
CA TYR A 67 3.13 12.27 -19.37
C TYR A 67 1.80 12.03 -20.10
N LEU A 68 0.89 13.01 -20.11
CA LEU A 68 -0.38 12.91 -20.85
C LEU A 68 -0.17 12.61 -22.34
N THR A 69 0.88 13.14 -22.98
CA THR A 69 1.17 12.81 -24.39
C THR A 69 1.50 11.33 -24.62
N THR A 70 1.83 10.59 -23.56
CA THR A 70 2.08 9.14 -23.60
C THR A 70 0.83 8.31 -23.30
N VAL A 71 -0.23 8.93 -22.78
CA VAL A 71 -1.50 8.27 -22.45
C VAL A 71 -2.37 8.18 -23.69
N LEU A 72 -2.68 6.97 -24.12
CA LEU A 72 -3.59 6.68 -25.22
C LEU A 72 -4.92 6.18 -24.67
N LEU A 73 -6.00 6.90 -24.96
CA LEU A 73 -7.35 6.46 -24.60
C LEU A 73 -7.83 5.37 -25.58
N THR A 74 -8.40 4.30 -25.06
CA THR A 74 -8.93 3.17 -25.85
C THR A 74 -10.45 3.12 -25.78
N GLU A 75 -11.08 2.17 -26.48
CA GLU A 75 -12.53 1.94 -26.37
C GLU A 75 -12.92 1.17 -25.10
N ASP A 76 -11.94 0.55 -24.42
CA ASP A 76 -12.18 -0.23 -23.21
C ASP A 76 -12.55 0.66 -22.03
N ASN A 77 -13.32 0.14 -21.08
CA ASN A 77 -13.62 0.88 -19.86
C ASN A 77 -12.38 0.99 -18.96
N ASP A 78 -12.28 2.09 -18.19
CA ASP A 78 -11.27 2.19 -17.16
C ASP A 78 -11.44 1.10 -16.10
N CYS A 79 -10.33 0.63 -15.52
CA CYS A 79 -10.37 -0.39 -14.47
C CYS A 79 -9.34 -0.18 -13.36
N TYR A 80 -9.68 -0.66 -12.17
CA TYR A 80 -8.74 -0.74 -11.06
C TYR A 80 -8.03 -2.09 -11.09
N GLU A 81 -6.71 -2.03 -11.16
CA GLU A 81 -5.85 -3.21 -11.07
C GLU A 81 -5.16 -3.22 -9.70
N TRP A 82 -5.09 -4.40 -9.10
CA TRP A 82 -4.33 -4.67 -7.89
C TRP A 82 -2.94 -5.15 -8.30
N LEU A 83 -1.90 -4.46 -7.82
CA LEU A 83 -0.52 -4.83 -8.09
C LEU A 83 0.07 -5.53 -6.86
N LEU A 84 0.50 -6.78 -7.03
CA LEU A 84 1.31 -7.50 -6.05
C LEU A 84 2.55 -8.02 -6.78
N GLU A 85 3.75 -7.68 -6.32
CA GLU A 85 5.03 -8.05 -6.98
C GLU A 85 5.07 -7.71 -8.49
N ASP A 86 4.61 -6.51 -8.86
CA ASP A 86 4.52 -6.05 -10.25
C ASP A 86 3.63 -6.89 -11.17
N GLN A 87 2.82 -7.80 -10.62
CA GLN A 87 1.83 -8.57 -11.37
C GLN A 87 0.44 -7.95 -11.20
N PRO A 88 -0.13 -7.32 -12.24
CA PRO A 88 -1.46 -6.75 -12.16
C PRO A 88 -2.52 -7.86 -12.13
N THR A 89 -3.47 -7.72 -11.21
CA THR A 89 -4.61 -8.62 -11.07
C THR A 89 -5.90 -7.81 -11.01
N GLN A 90 -6.96 -8.31 -11.63
CA GLN A 90 -8.26 -7.63 -11.61
C GLN A 90 -9.06 -7.89 -10.33
N ARG A 91 -8.62 -8.85 -9.49
CA ARG A 91 -9.33 -9.26 -8.28
C ARG A 91 -8.40 -9.21 -7.09
N TYR A 92 -8.89 -8.67 -5.99
CA TYR A 92 -8.20 -8.74 -4.72
C TYR A 92 -8.05 -10.19 -4.28
N ASN A 93 -6.83 -10.60 -3.95
CA ASN A 93 -6.52 -11.93 -3.46
C ASN A 93 -5.98 -11.82 -2.03
N THR A 94 -6.86 -12.06 -1.05
CA THR A 94 -6.51 -11.98 0.38
C THR A 94 -5.34 -12.88 0.74
N SER A 95 -5.30 -14.13 0.25
CA SER A 95 -4.23 -15.07 0.62
C SER A 95 -2.87 -14.66 0.04
N ALA A 96 -2.86 -14.11 -1.17
CA ALA A 96 -1.64 -13.58 -1.79
C ALA A 96 -1.12 -12.36 -1.01
N VAL A 97 -2.00 -11.42 -0.65
CA VAL A 97 -1.63 -10.25 0.16
C VAL A 97 -1.09 -10.65 1.53
N TYR A 98 -1.75 -11.57 2.21
CA TYR A 98 -1.34 -12.03 3.53
C TYR A 98 0.03 -12.74 3.48
N SER A 99 0.23 -13.58 2.46
CA SER A 99 1.50 -14.27 2.24
C SER A 99 2.63 -13.29 1.93
N PHE A 100 2.38 -12.29 1.09
CA PHE A 100 3.35 -11.26 0.74
C PHE A 100 3.76 -10.41 1.95
N LEU A 101 2.80 -10.00 2.79
CA LEU A 101 3.10 -9.26 4.02
C LEU A 101 3.95 -10.10 4.97
N VAL A 102 3.57 -11.34 5.25
CA VAL A 102 4.38 -12.23 6.11
C VAL A 102 5.78 -12.44 5.54
N TRP A 103 5.92 -12.54 4.22
CA TRP A 103 7.23 -12.62 3.56
C TRP A 103 8.07 -11.35 3.80
N LEU A 104 7.49 -10.15 3.63
CA LEU A 104 8.17 -8.89 3.93
C LEU A 104 8.63 -8.82 5.39
N PHE A 105 7.78 -9.22 6.33
CA PHE A 105 8.15 -9.27 7.75
C PHE A 105 9.28 -10.28 8.02
N THR A 106 9.20 -11.46 7.43
CA THR A 106 10.25 -12.50 7.55
C THR A 106 11.61 -11.98 7.08
N LEU A 107 11.63 -11.23 5.98
CA LEU A 107 12.87 -10.66 5.45
C LEU A 107 13.29 -9.32 6.07
N ASN A 108 12.54 -8.81 7.05
CA ASN A 108 12.72 -7.48 7.61
C ASN A 108 12.71 -6.36 6.54
N ARG A 109 11.77 -6.45 5.60
CA ARG A 109 11.62 -5.51 4.46
C ARG A 109 10.33 -4.70 4.50
N CYS A 110 9.55 -4.80 5.57
CA CYS A 110 8.37 -3.97 5.79
C CYS A 110 8.79 -2.48 5.93
N PRO A 111 8.05 -1.51 5.38
CA PRO A 111 8.39 -0.08 5.49
C PRO A 111 8.05 0.49 6.88
N THR A 112 8.68 -0.04 7.94
CA THR A 112 8.60 0.47 9.31
C THR A 112 9.34 1.81 9.45
N ARG A 113 8.99 2.63 10.46
CA ARG A 113 9.57 3.99 10.62
C ARG A 113 11.09 3.99 10.73
N ASP A 114 11.70 3.03 11.43
CA ASP A 114 13.15 2.86 11.47
C ASP A 114 13.78 2.75 10.06
N ARG A 115 13.13 2.03 9.15
CA ARG A 115 13.57 1.87 7.76
C ARG A 115 13.28 3.11 6.92
N LEU A 116 12.11 3.74 7.09
CA LEU A 116 11.77 5.00 6.40
C LEU A 116 12.77 6.10 6.76
N LEU A 117 13.13 6.22 8.04
CA LEU A 117 14.21 7.10 8.51
C LEU A 117 15.55 6.74 7.90
N GLY A 118 15.88 5.43 7.82
CA GLY A 118 17.07 4.94 7.15
C GLY A 118 17.12 5.28 5.65
N TRP A 119 15.97 5.43 5.00
CA TRP A 119 15.86 5.90 3.60
C TRP A 119 15.88 7.43 3.47
N GLY A 120 15.98 8.16 4.58
CA GLY A 120 16.05 9.62 4.61
C GLY A 120 14.68 10.32 4.61
N LEU A 121 13.57 9.57 4.71
CA LEU A 121 12.25 10.18 4.87
C LEU A 121 12.14 10.79 6.27
N GLN A 122 11.69 12.05 6.33
CA GLN A 122 11.47 12.76 7.58
C GLN A 122 10.13 12.31 8.19
N THR A 123 10.17 11.34 9.09
CA THR A 123 9.02 10.88 9.88
C THR A 123 9.38 10.78 11.35
N ASP A 124 8.39 10.90 12.24
CA ASP A 124 8.57 10.53 13.65
C ASP A 124 8.91 9.02 13.76
N ALA A 125 9.83 8.68 14.66
CA ALA A 125 10.28 7.31 14.92
C ALA A 125 9.28 6.52 15.79
N THR A 126 8.46 7.20 16.57
CA THR A 126 7.59 6.61 17.60
C THR A 126 6.60 5.60 16.99
N CYS A 127 6.30 4.48 17.62
CA CYS A 127 5.28 3.54 17.14
C CYS A 127 3.87 4.11 17.32
N LEU A 128 3.06 4.10 16.26
CA LEU A 128 1.69 4.64 16.30
C LEU A 128 0.73 3.81 17.15
N LEU A 129 1.02 2.54 17.39
CA LEU A 129 0.13 1.64 18.12
C LEU A 129 0.25 1.82 19.63
N CYS A 130 1.46 1.96 20.16
CA CYS A 130 1.71 2.11 21.60
C CYS A 130 2.06 3.55 22.01
N ASN A 131 2.53 4.38 21.08
CA ASN A 131 3.02 5.73 21.29
C ASN A 131 4.08 5.85 22.41
N SER A 132 4.88 4.80 22.63
CA SER A 132 5.78 4.69 23.79
C SER A 132 7.22 4.30 23.47
N ALA A 133 7.50 3.80 22.27
CA ALA A 133 8.83 3.37 21.84
C ALA A 133 8.95 3.47 20.32
N ASP A 134 10.18 3.42 19.79
CA ASP A 134 10.43 3.52 18.36
C ASP A 134 9.89 2.31 17.58
N GLU A 135 9.32 2.57 16.41
CA GLU A 135 8.80 1.53 15.53
C GLU A 135 9.92 0.85 14.75
N SER A 136 10.08 -0.44 15.04
CA SER A 136 10.85 -1.39 14.23
C SER A 136 9.97 -2.61 13.96
N ARG A 137 10.39 -3.50 13.06
CA ARG A 137 9.71 -4.77 12.81
C ARG A 137 9.41 -5.54 14.10
N ASP A 138 10.44 -5.70 14.95
CA ASP A 138 10.35 -6.50 16.17
C ASP A 138 9.47 -5.81 17.20
N HIS A 139 9.56 -4.48 17.29
CA HIS A 139 8.68 -3.71 18.15
C HIS A 139 7.22 -3.83 17.69
N LEU A 140 6.96 -3.51 16.41
CA LEU A 140 5.63 -3.47 15.83
C LEU A 140 4.86 -4.79 16.01
N LEU A 141 5.52 -5.95 15.81
CA LEU A 141 4.84 -7.24 15.92
C LEU A 141 4.83 -7.85 17.33
N PHE A 142 5.90 -7.70 18.13
CA PHE A 142 6.09 -8.51 19.34
C PHE A 142 6.36 -7.75 20.64
N GLN A 143 7.00 -6.58 20.57
CA GLN A 143 7.35 -5.82 21.79
C GLN A 143 6.31 -4.75 22.11
N CYS A 144 5.61 -4.23 21.10
CA CYS A 144 4.50 -3.31 21.24
C CYS A 144 3.41 -3.93 22.12
N SER A 145 2.92 -3.18 23.12
CA SER A 145 1.87 -3.62 24.04
C SER A 145 0.57 -3.96 23.30
N TYR A 146 0.14 -3.09 22.38
CA TYR A 146 -1.07 -3.30 21.58
C TYR A 146 -0.99 -4.57 20.74
N SER A 147 0.10 -4.74 19.99
CA SER A 147 0.30 -5.91 19.13
C SER A 147 0.47 -7.20 19.95
N TRP A 148 1.10 -7.11 21.12
CA TRP A 148 1.26 -8.23 22.04
C TRP A 148 -0.07 -8.76 22.54
N ASP A 149 -1.00 -7.88 22.90
CA ASP A 149 -2.32 -8.28 23.37
C ASP A 149 -3.05 -9.09 22.29
N LEU A 150 -3.00 -8.64 21.03
CA LEU A 150 -3.56 -9.37 19.89
C LEU A 150 -2.87 -10.72 19.65
N TRP A 151 -1.52 -10.72 19.59
CA TRP A 151 -0.74 -11.91 19.34
C TRP A 151 -0.94 -12.97 20.41
N SER A 152 -1.01 -12.58 21.69
CA SER A 152 -1.20 -13.51 22.81
C SER A 152 -2.55 -14.26 22.75
N VAL A 153 -3.61 -13.59 22.30
CA VAL A 153 -4.93 -14.21 22.11
C VAL A 153 -4.91 -15.24 20.99
N VAL A 154 -4.23 -14.95 19.88
CA VAL A 154 -4.14 -15.89 18.75
C VAL A 154 -3.19 -17.04 19.07
N ALA A 155 -2.02 -16.75 19.66
CA ALA A 155 -1.06 -17.77 20.06
C ALA A 155 -1.68 -18.79 21.01
N SER A 156 -2.42 -18.34 22.03
CA SER A 156 -3.10 -19.24 22.97
C SER A 156 -4.17 -20.12 22.29
N LYS A 157 -4.95 -19.57 21.35
CA LYS A 157 -5.93 -20.34 20.57
C LYS A 157 -5.29 -21.34 19.60
N CYS A 158 -4.06 -21.07 19.17
CA CYS A 158 -3.30 -21.93 18.27
C CYS A 158 -2.30 -22.86 19.01
N GLU A 159 -2.42 -22.96 20.33
CA GLU A 159 -1.54 -23.78 21.19
C GLU A 159 -0.04 -23.42 21.06
N LEU A 160 0.25 -22.17 20.70
CA LEU A 160 1.61 -21.62 20.63
C LEU A 160 2.01 -20.98 21.94
N GLN A 161 3.31 -21.04 22.24
CA GLN A 161 3.88 -20.31 23.37
C GLN A 161 4.23 -18.89 22.90
N PRO A 162 3.53 -17.84 23.36
CA PRO A 162 3.77 -16.48 22.89
C PRO A 162 5.18 -16.03 23.26
N GLN A 163 5.98 -15.62 22.26
CA GLN A 163 7.35 -15.12 22.44
C GLN A 163 7.43 -13.67 22.00
N ARG A 164 8.21 -12.85 22.72
CA ARG A 164 8.48 -11.44 22.36
C ARG A 164 9.58 -11.27 21.31
N GLN A 165 10.09 -12.37 20.78
CA GLN A 165 11.17 -12.39 19.78
C GLN A 165 10.69 -13.06 18.50
N TRP A 166 10.98 -12.42 17.37
CA TRP A 166 10.59 -12.91 16.05
C TRP A 166 11.21 -14.27 15.74
N ASP A 167 12.50 -14.44 15.95
CA ASP A 167 13.22 -15.68 15.61
C ASP A 167 12.71 -16.89 16.40
N ALA A 168 12.41 -16.68 17.69
CA ALA A 168 11.82 -17.72 18.53
C ALA A 168 10.41 -18.13 18.04
N THR A 169 9.62 -17.15 17.57
CA THR A 169 8.31 -17.40 16.98
C THR A 169 8.43 -18.14 15.64
N LEU A 170 9.33 -17.71 14.76
CA LEU A 170 9.59 -18.38 13.49
C LEU A 170 10.01 -19.84 13.68
N LEU A 171 10.91 -20.11 14.64
CA LEU A 171 11.33 -21.46 14.97
C LEU A 171 10.16 -22.33 15.44
N GLN A 172 9.22 -21.78 16.22
CA GLN A 172 8.00 -22.51 16.60
C GLN A 172 7.12 -22.81 15.38
N LEU A 173 6.93 -21.83 14.50
CA LEU A 173 6.10 -22.00 13.29
C LEU A 173 6.69 -23.02 12.30
N GLN A 174 8.02 -23.09 12.18
CA GLN A 174 8.69 -24.10 11.36
C GLN A 174 8.57 -25.51 11.95
N ASN A 175 8.53 -25.62 13.27
CA ASN A 175 8.49 -26.88 14.00
C ASN A 175 7.08 -27.28 14.47
N LEU A 176 6.01 -26.76 13.83
CA LEU A 176 4.64 -27.12 14.18
C LEU A 176 4.42 -28.63 14.09
N THR A 177 3.90 -29.20 15.18
CA THR A 177 3.50 -30.61 15.26
C THR A 177 1.98 -30.75 15.12
N GLY A 178 1.47 -31.97 14.96
CA GLY A 178 0.02 -32.22 14.84
C GLY A 178 -0.49 -32.37 13.42
N SER A 179 -1.82 -32.31 13.27
CA SER A 179 -2.51 -32.59 12.00
C SER A 179 -2.32 -31.47 10.97
N ARG A 180 -2.43 -31.80 9.67
CA ARG A 180 -2.30 -30.83 8.57
C ARG A 180 -3.22 -29.62 8.75
N ASN A 181 -4.46 -29.85 9.18
CA ASN A 181 -5.45 -28.79 9.35
C ASN A 181 -5.08 -27.86 10.51
N MET A 182 -4.56 -28.41 11.62
CA MET A 182 -4.09 -27.58 12.74
C MET A 182 -2.91 -26.70 12.33
N LYS A 183 -1.93 -27.25 11.62
CA LYS A 183 -0.80 -26.46 11.11
C LYS A 183 -1.28 -25.33 10.19
N GLN A 184 -2.21 -25.62 9.28
CA GLN A 184 -2.77 -24.60 8.38
C GLN A 184 -3.54 -23.51 9.14
N LEU A 185 -4.37 -23.88 10.12
CA LEU A 185 -5.10 -22.91 10.92
C LEU A 185 -4.17 -22.02 11.74
N THR A 186 -3.11 -22.59 12.32
CA THR A 186 -2.09 -21.81 13.03
C THR A 186 -1.39 -20.82 12.10
N LEU A 187 -0.95 -21.27 10.93
CA LEU A 187 -0.30 -20.38 9.95
C LEU A 187 -1.24 -19.27 9.45
N LEU A 188 -2.51 -19.59 9.18
CA LEU A 188 -3.51 -18.59 8.79
C LEU A 188 -3.79 -17.59 9.92
N GLY A 189 -3.87 -18.06 11.16
CA GLY A 189 -4.02 -17.20 12.34
C GLY A 189 -2.85 -16.22 12.46
N CYS A 190 -1.61 -16.70 12.30
CA CYS A 190 -0.43 -15.85 12.32
C CYS A 190 -0.43 -14.84 11.17
N GLN A 191 -0.77 -15.27 9.95
CA GLN A 191 -0.91 -14.38 8.79
C GLN A 191 -1.95 -13.28 9.05
N ALA A 192 -3.10 -13.63 9.64
CA ALA A 192 -4.14 -12.68 9.96
C ALA A 192 -3.71 -11.66 11.02
N VAL A 193 -2.94 -12.07 12.04
CA VAL A 193 -2.40 -11.13 13.04
C VAL A 193 -1.42 -10.16 12.39
N VAL A 194 -0.51 -10.66 11.55
CA VAL A 194 0.46 -9.82 10.83
C VAL A 194 -0.23 -8.85 9.86
N TYR A 195 -1.35 -9.23 9.26
CA TYR A 195 -2.14 -8.34 8.42
C TYR A 195 -2.89 -7.26 9.21
N TRP A 196 -3.33 -7.59 10.44
CA TRP A 196 -4.09 -6.66 11.28
C TRP A 196 -3.23 -5.58 11.93
N ILE A 197 -1.98 -5.92 12.27
CA ILE A 197 -0.99 -5.01 12.82
C ILE A 197 -0.46 -4.09 11.72
#